data_AF-D5CM12-F1
#
_entry.id   AF-D5CM12-F1
#
_cell.length_a   1.000
_cell.length_b   1.000
_cell.length_c   1.000
_cell.angle_alpha   90.00
_cell.angle_beta   90.00
_cell.angle_gamma   90.00
#
_symmetry.space_group_name_H-M   'P 1'
#
loop_
_entity.id
_entity.type
_entity.pdbx_description
1 polymer ?
#
loop_
_entity_poly.entity_id
_entity_poly.type
_entity_poly.pdbx_seq_one_letter_code
_entity_poly.pdbx_strand_id
1 'polypeptide(L)' 'MESQIVNTQLLQQARVLDVDEQIELVDAIWDGIVSRGATPSLTEAQKTELDHRLADHLANPDDVVPWSEVKAAALAKIRQ' A
#
# COMPACT_ATOMS: atom_id res chain seq x y z
N MET A 1 7.22 14.56 -20.43
CA MET A 1 6.59 14.14 -19.17
C MET A 1 5.16 13.79 -19.51
N GLU A 2 4.90 12.51 -19.80
CA GLU A 2 3.57 12.06 -20.20
C GLU A 2 2.65 12.17 -18.98
N SER A 3 1.80 13.19 -18.96
CA SER A 3 0.65 13.20 -18.07
C SER A 3 -0.26 12.05 -18.49
N GLN A 4 -0.17 10.93 -17.78
CA GLN A 4 -1.13 9.85 -17.89
C GLN A 4 -2.48 10.42 -17.40
N ILE A 5 -3.35 10.78 -18.34
CA ILE A 5 -4.71 11.22 -18.03
C ILE A 5 -5.43 9.99 -17.49
N VAL A 6 -5.57 9.91 -16.17
CA VAL A 6 -6.45 8.92 -15.55
C VAL A 6 -7.83 9.08 -16.16
N ASN A 7 -8.44 7.97 -16.59
CA ASN A 7 -9.78 7.96 -17.16
C ASN A 7 -10.79 8.42 -16.09
N THR A 8 -11.18 9.69 -16.16
CA THR A 8 -12.05 10.34 -15.17
C THR A 8 -13.45 9.73 -15.14
N GLN A 9 -13.94 9.21 -16.26
CA GLN A 9 -15.22 8.50 -16.32
C GLN A 9 -15.16 7.18 -15.53
N LEU A 10 -14.10 6.40 -15.71
CA LEU A 10 -13.92 5.13 -14.97
C LEU A 10 -13.81 5.39 -13.47
N LEU A 11 -13.11 6.45 -13.06
CA LEU A 11 -13.06 6.86 -11.66
C LEU A 11 -14.43 7.27 -11.12
N GLN A 12 -15.26 7.95 -11.91
CA GLN A 12 -16.62 8.30 -11.49
C GLN A 12 -17.49 7.05 -11.29
N GLN A 13 -17.35 6.05 -12.16
CA GLN A 13 -18.05 4.78 -12.02
C GLN A 13 -17.59 4.00 -10.77
N ALA A 14 -16.27 3.94 -10.51
CA ALA A 14 -15.76 3.30 -9.31
C ALA A 14 -16.23 3.98 -8.01
N ARG A 15 -16.35 5.30 -8.00
CA ARG A 15 -16.76 6.08 -6.81
C ARG A 15 -18.21 5.87 -6.37
N VAL A 16 -19.09 5.38 -7.25
CA VAL A 16 -20.51 5.14 -6.93
C VAL A 16 -20.81 3.72 -6.49
N LEU A 17 -19.83 2.81 -6.60
CA LEU A 17 -19.90 1.47 -6.02
C LEU A 17 -19.95 1.56 -4.49
N ASP A 18 -20.48 0.53 -3.82
CA ASP A 18 -20.32 0.45 -2.38
C ASP A 18 -18.85 0.21 -1.98
N VAL A 19 -18.53 0.40 -0.69
CA VAL A 19 -17.13 0.34 -0.24
C VAL A 19 -16.52 -1.05 -0.43
N ASP A 20 -17.31 -2.12 -0.29
CA ASP A 20 -16.79 -3.48 -0.44
C ASP A 20 -16.47 -3.76 -1.92
N GLU A 21 -17.35 -3.35 -2.83
CA GLU A 21 -17.11 -3.40 -4.28
C GLU A 21 -15.91 -2.55 -4.72
N GLN A 22 -15.70 -1.37 -4.10
CA GLN A 22 -14.53 -0.55 -4.38
C GLN A 22 -13.23 -1.24 -3.99
N ILE A 23 -13.21 -1.91 -2.83
CA ILE A 23 -12.04 -2.65 -2.36
C ILE A 23 -11.77 -3.85 -3.29
N GLU A 24 -12.80 -4.62 -3.63
CA GLU A 24 -12.68 -5.76 -4.55
C GLU A 24 -12.15 -5.31 -5.92
N LEU A 25 -12.62 -4.17 -6.45
CA LEU A 25 -12.12 -3.61 -7.69
C LEU A 25 -10.63 -3.21 -7.61
N VAL A 26 -10.21 -2.60 -6.50
CA VAL A 26 -8.80 -2.23 -6.28
C VAL A 26 -7.92 -3.49 -6.27
N ASP A 27 -8.34 -4.52 -5.54
CA ASP A 27 -7.61 -5.79 -5.45
C ASP A 27 -7.53 -6.49 -6.82
N ALA A 28 -8.64 -6.59 -7.55
CA ALA A 28 -8.67 -7.21 -8.88
C ALA A 28 -7.77 -6.48 -9.89
N ILE A 29 -7.73 -5.14 -9.85
CA ILE A 29 -6.81 -4.34 -10.68
C ILE A 29 -5.37 -4.62 -10.30
N TRP A 30 -5.07 -4.66 -8.99
CA TRP A 30 -3.73 -4.91 -8.47
C TRP A 30 -3.22 -6.30 -8.88
N ASP A 31 -4.02 -7.34 -8.70
CA ASP A 31 -3.72 -8.71 -9.14
C ASP A 31 -3.49 -8.79 -10.65
N GLY A 32 -4.27 -8.03 -11.44
CA GLY A 32 -4.07 -7.88 -12.87
C GLY A 32 -2.71 -7.28 -13.23
N ILE A 33 -2.20 -6.32 -12.47
CA ILE A 33 -0.87 -5.72 -12.68
C ILE A 33 0.23 -6.72 -12.36
N VAL A 34 0.12 -7.39 -11.20
CA VAL A 34 1.09 -8.39 -10.73
C VAL A 34 1.19 -9.57 -11.69
N SER A 35 0.06 -10.11 -12.13
CA SER A 35 0.01 -11.26 -13.05
C SER A 35 0.64 -10.98 -14.42
N ARG A 36 0.69 -9.72 -14.86
CA ARG A 36 1.38 -9.32 -16.10
C ARG A 36 2.87 -9.01 -15.91
N GLY A 37 3.40 -9.13 -14.69
CA GLY A 37 4.77 -8.73 -14.38
C GLY A 37 5.01 -7.24 -14.54
N ALA A 38 3.95 -6.42 -14.48
CA ALA A 38 4.03 -4.97 -14.65
C ALA A 38 4.33 -4.24 -13.32
N THR A 39 4.74 -4.98 -12.29
CA THR A 39 5.23 -4.39 -11.04
C THR A 39 6.53 -3.64 -11.30
N PRO A 40 6.63 -2.35 -10.93
CA PRO A 40 7.85 -1.60 -11.13
C PRO A 40 8.99 -2.24 -10.33
N SER A 41 10.15 -2.36 -10.96
CA SER A 41 11.37 -2.75 -10.27
C SER A 41 11.71 -1.71 -9.20
N LEU A 42 12.21 -2.17 -8.06
CA LEU A 42 12.75 -1.28 -7.05
C LEU A 42 13.96 -0.51 -7.62
N THR A 43 14.01 0.77 -7.32
CA THR A 43 15.22 1.59 -7.51
C THR A 43 16.33 1.11 -6.58
N GLU A 44 17.58 1.39 -6.92
CA GLU A 44 18.73 1.04 -6.06
C GLU A 44 18.66 1.70 -4.68
N ALA A 45 18.12 2.92 -4.60
CA ALA A 45 17.90 3.61 -3.33
C ALA A 45 16.87 2.86 -2.46
N GLN A 46 15.78 2.37 -3.06
CA GLN A 46 14.79 1.57 -2.34
C GLN A 46 15.34 0.21 -1.90
N LYS A 47 16.13 -0.46 -2.75
CA LYS A 47 16.78 -1.73 -2.38
C LYS A 47 17.72 -1.54 -1.19
N THR A 48 18.59 -0.55 -1.27
CA THR A 48 19.53 -0.19 -0.19
C THR A 48 18.80 0.09 1.12
N GLU A 49 17.70 0.84 1.07
CA GLU A 49 16.91 1.14 2.27
C GLU A 49 16.25 -0.11 2.87
N LEU A 50 15.74 -1.01 2.03
CA LEU A 50 15.17 -2.28 2.50
C LEU A 50 16.24 -3.18 3.13
N ASP A 51 17.41 -3.29 2.51
CA ASP A 51 18.54 -4.06 3.05
C ASP A 51 19.00 -3.49 4.39
N HIS A 52 19.06 -2.16 4.52
CA HIS A 52 19.39 -1.49 5.78
C HIS A 52 18.37 -1.79 6.88
N ARG A 53 17.07 -1.63 6.60
CA ARG A 53 16.00 -1.93 7.57
C ARG A 53 15.97 -3.39 7.98
N LEU A 54 16.26 -4.30 7.05
CA LEU A 54 16.33 -5.72 7.35
C LEU A 54 17.50 -6.02 8.29
N ALA A 55 18.68 -5.48 8.03
CA ALA A 55 19.85 -5.65 8.89
C ALA A 55 19.61 -5.08 10.30
N ASP A 56 18.99 -3.90 10.38
CA ASP A 56 18.64 -3.26 11.65
C ASP A 56 17.63 -4.08 12.46
N HIS A 57 16.56 -4.57 11.83
CA HIS A 57 15.59 -5.44 12.51
C HIS A 57 16.20 -6.77 12.98
N LEU A 58 17.10 -7.37 12.19
CA LEU A 58 17.81 -8.59 12.58
C LEU A 58 18.75 -8.36 13.78
N ALA A 59 19.35 -7.17 13.89
CA ALA A 59 20.16 -6.78 15.04
C ALA A 59 19.31 -6.42 16.27
N ASN A 60 18.12 -5.85 16.04
CA ASN A 60 17.22 -5.31 17.05
C ASN A 60 15.80 -5.90 16.90
N PRO A 61 15.60 -7.22 17.13
CA PRO A 61 14.32 -7.88 16.84
C PRO A 61 13.16 -7.37 17.69
N ASP A 62 13.46 -6.87 18.89
CA ASP A 62 12.48 -6.32 19.83
C ASP A 62 12.25 -4.80 19.64
N ASP A 63 12.96 -4.14 18.71
CA ASP A 63 12.72 -2.73 18.36
C ASP A 63 11.51 -2.60 17.42
N VAL A 64 10.36 -3.00 17.95
CA VAL A 64 9.08 -3.03 17.27
C VAL A 64 8.00 -2.49 18.20
N VAL A 65 6.97 -1.88 17.61
CA VAL A 65 5.77 -1.49 18.36
C VAL A 65 4.76 -2.64 18.27
N PRO A 66 4.27 -3.20 19.40
CA PRO A 66 3.27 -4.24 19.38
C PRO A 66 2.00 -3.81 18.62
N TRP A 67 1.43 -4.72 17.83
CA TRP A 67 0.21 -4.43 17.06
C TRP A 67 -0.94 -3.91 17.94
N SER A 68 -1.07 -4.41 19.17
CA SER A 68 -2.06 -3.93 20.13
C SER A 68 -1.94 -2.43 20.41
N GLU A 69 -0.72 -1.91 20.51
CA GLU A 69 -0.46 -0.49 20.75
C GLU A 69 -0.75 0.35 19.51
N VAL A 70 -0.31 -0.10 18.32
CA VAL A 70 -0.62 0.55 17.04
C VAL A 70 -2.13 0.65 16.82
N LYS A 71 -2.85 -0.46 17.04
CA LYS A 71 -4.31 -0.51 16.91
C LYS A 71 -5.00 0.39 17.92
N ALA A 72 -4.58 0.38 19.17
CA ALA A 72 -5.14 1.25 20.21
C ALA A 72 -4.96 2.73 19.85
N ALA A 73 -3.76 3.12 19.40
CA ALA A 73 -3.47 4.48 18.96
C ALA A 73 -4.31 4.90 17.74
N ALA A 74 -4.48 4.03 16.75
CA ALA A 74 -5.30 4.29 15.57
C ALA A 74 -6.78 4.49 15.94
N LEU A 75 -7.34 3.62 16.79
CA LEU A 75 -8.72 3.74 17.26
C LEU A 75 -8.96 4.99 18.12
N ALA A 76 -7.98 5.39 18.92
CA ALA A 76 -8.05 6.62 19.69
C ALA A 76 -8.17 7.86 18.78
N LYS A 77 -7.43 7.90 17.66
CA LYS A 77 -7.50 9.00 16.68
C LYS A 77 -8.85 9.10 15.96
N ILE A 78 -9.49 7.97 15.64
CA ILE A 78 -10.78 7.95 14.95
C ILE A 78 -11.92 8.49 15.83
N ARG A 79 -11.76 8.48 17.15
CA ARG A 79 -12.78 8.94 18.12
C ARG A 79 -12.72 10.44 18.44
N GLN A 80 -11.72 11.17 17.92
CA GLN A 80 -11.56 12.62 18.08
C GLN A 80 -12.20 13.35 16.90
#